data_AF-A0AA39PNY7-F1
#
_entry.id   AF-A0AA39PNY7-F1
#
_cell.length_a   1.000
_cell.length_b   1.000
_cell.length_c   1.000
_cell.angle_alpha   90.00
_cell.angle_beta   90.00
_cell.angle_gamma   90.00
#
_symmetry.space_group_name_H-M   'P 1'
#
loop_
_entity.id
_entity.type
_entity.pdbx_description
1 polymer ?
#
loop_
_entity_poly.entity_id
_entity_poly.type
_entity_poly.pdbx_seq_one_letter_code
_entity_poly.pdbx_strand_id
1 'polypeptide(L)'
;MPVTASSLRRAWLPPLIGVHRMPLNVTLTHFAGAVTCLEDIQRVMDLPALIECQLIQDNGLSTGSPPLRNDHIQRFSTDTPDILQHLTLPSLKELRIFCECQSKLLIPFFTRSSCNLTRLHIAHSSLEEALILSEYQATLEKLIIDAGWTDIGIIDSYPNLYQLTIRLAENYRSPPQDEIKKITTHLRNRTRKKGNDRRVTSLRISCPGRRSIHQGFDYVRALRMNGLDALESGGLQVAVYQEARTWLNSKLSVHELC
;
A
#
# COMPACT_ATOMS: atom_id res chain seq x y z
N MET A 1 -15.05 31.43 -2.14
CA MET A 1 -15.24 30.81 -3.47
C MET A 1 -15.54 29.34 -3.26
N PRO A 2 -16.65 28.80 -3.79
CA PRO A 2 -16.93 27.38 -3.66
C PRO A 2 -15.91 26.59 -4.52
N VAL A 3 -15.16 25.70 -3.88
CA VAL A 3 -14.24 24.77 -4.53
C VAL A 3 -15.10 23.82 -5.37
N THR A 4 -15.18 24.06 -6.68
CA THR A 4 -15.75 23.11 -7.61
C THR A 4 -14.92 21.83 -7.53
N ALA A 5 -15.52 20.74 -7.06
CA ALA A 5 -14.90 19.42 -7.11
C ALA A 5 -14.52 19.15 -8.58
N SER A 6 -13.22 19.07 -8.88
CA SER A 6 -12.73 18.73 -10.20
C SER A 6 -13.34 17.40 -10.61
N SER A 7 -14.07 17.37 -11.72
CA SER A 7 -14.65 16.14 -12.25
C SER A 7 -13.55 15.08 -12.41
N LEU A 8 -13.82 13.85 -11.95
CA LEU A 8 -12.87 12.74 -12.03
C LEU A 8 -12.59 12.43 -13.50
N ARG A 9 -11.33 12.63 -13.94
CA ARG A 9 -10.87 12.33 -15.31
C ARG A 9 -9.83 11.23 -15.24
N ARG A 10 -10.19 10.07 -15.81
CA ARG A 10 -9.43 8.82 -15.72
C ARG A 10 -8.95 8.41 -17.12
N ALA A 11 -7.71 7.95 -17.20
CA ALA A 11 -7.20 7.25 -18.37
C ALA A 11 -6.64 5.89 -17.95
N TRP A 12 -6.95 4.86 -18.74
CA TRP A 12 -6.37 3.53 -18.62
C TRP A 12 -5.76 3.14 -19.95
N LEU A 13 -4.45 2.88 -19.95
CA LEU A 13 -3.72 2.47 -21.14
C LEU A 13 -3.31 1.00 -21.02
N PRO A 14 -3.72 0.14 -21.96
CA PRO A 14 -3.28 -1.25 -22.00
C PRO A 14 -1.76 -1.37 -22.11
N PRO A 15 -1.16 -2.49 -21.66
CA PRO A 15 0.29 -2.63 -21.56
C PRO A 15 1.07 -2.44 -22.86
N LEU A 16 0.42 -2.66 -24.01
CA LEU A 16 1.07 -2.76 -25.31
C LEU A 16 1.20 -1.42 -26.06
N ILE A 17 0.72 -0.31 -25.49
CA ILE A 17 0.81 1.02 -26.12
C ILE A 17 1.59 1.95 -25.18
N GLY A 18 2.84 2.24 -25.55
CA GLY A 18 3.65 3.24 -24.86
C GLY A 18 2.93 4.59 -24.82
N VAL A 19 2.90 5.20 -23.64
CA VAL A 19 2.24 6.48 -23.37
C VAL A 19 2.70 7.58 -24.33
N HIS A 20 3.97 7.53 -24.76
CA HIS A 20 4.58 8.44 -25.71
C HIS A 20 3.95 8.41 -27.11
N ARG A 21 3.12 7.40 -27.40
CA ARG A 21 2.42 7.28 -28.69
C ARG A 21 0.98 7.79 -28.64
N MET A 22 0.50 8.22 -27.48
CA MET A 22 -0.87 8.72 -27.32
C MET A 22 -0.88 10.12 -26.70
N PRO A 23 -1.77 11.02 -27.17
CA PRO A 23 -1.98 12.29 -26.49
C PRO A 23 -2.65 12.05 -25.14
N LEU A 24 -1.97 12.41 -24.05
CA LEU A 24 -2.57 12.43 -22.72
C LEU A 24 -3.34 13.74 -22.54
N ASN A 25 -4.54 13.64 -21.97
CA ASN A 25 -5.31 14.82 -21.62
C ASN A 25 -4.67 15.49 -20.38
N VAL A 26 -4.23 16.74 -20.52
CA VAL A 26 -3.57 17.52 -19.45
C VAL A 26 -4.42 17.71 -18.19
N THR A 27 -5.74 17.49 -18.30
CA THR A 27 -6.68 17.59 -17.18
C THR A 27 -6.89 16.26 -16.43
N LEU A 28 -6.16 15.19 -16.79
CA LEU A 28 -6.26 13.91 -16.10
C LEU A 28 -5.91 14.04 -14.62
N THR A 29 -6.79 13.49 -13.78
CA THR A 29 -6.57 13.42 -12.33
C THR A 29 -6.16 12.03 -11.88
N HIS A 30 -6.45 11.00 -12.68
CA HIS A 30 -6.12 9.61 -12.40
C HIS A 30 -5.57 8.93 -13.66
N PHE A 31 -4.43 8.26 -13.53
CA PHE A 31 -3.78 7.54 -14.63
C PHE A 31 -3.39 6.13 -14.21
N ALA A 32 -3.64 5.15 -15.07
CA ALA A 32 -3.11 3.81 -14.93
C ALA A 32 -2.63 3.31 -16.29
N GLY A 33 -1.41 2.81 -16.39
CA GLY A 33 -0.90 2.28 -17.66
C GLY A 33 0.49 1.71 -17.56
N ALA A 34 0.90 1.01 -18.62
CA ALA A 34 2.28 0.59 -18.74
C ALA A 34 3.20 1.70 -19.24
N VAL A 35 4.45 1.66 -18.81
CA VAL A 35 5.52 2.51 -19.29
C VAL A 35 6.63 1.63 -19.87
N THR A 36 7.04 1.97 -21.08
CA THR A 36 8.02 1.20 -21.87
C THR A 36 9.37 1.92 -21.96
N CYS A 37 9.39 3.25 -21.74
CA CYS A 37 10.58 4.08 -21.74
C CYS A 37 10.46 5.23 -20.72
N LEU A 38 11.55 5.98 -20.53
CA LEU A 38 11.57 7.14 -19.63
C LEU A 38 10.63 8.26 -20.13
N GLU A 39 10.49 8.43 -21.44
CA GLU A 39 9.65 9.46 -22.03
C GLU A 39 8.16 9.23 -21.70
N ASP A 40 7.76 7.97 -21.52
CA ASP A 40 6.42 7.63 -21.02
C ASP A 40 6.21 8.19 -19.62
N ILE A 41 7.18 7.96 -18.73
CA ILE A 41 7.12 8.43 -17.34
C ILE A 41 7.13 9.96 -17.31
N GLN A 42 8.00 10.61 -18.10
CA GLN A 42 8.06 12.05 -18.17
C GLN A 42 6.71 12.65 -18.55
N ARG A 43 6.05 12.12 -19.59
CA ARG A 43 4.72 12.62 -20.00
C ARG A 43 3.67 12.45 -18.92
N VAL A 44 3.71 11.37 -18.14
CA VAL A 44 2.77 11.18 -17.02
C VAL A 44 3.12 12.13 -15.87
N MET A 45 4.40 12.30 -15.54
CA MET A 45 4.86 13.19 -14.47
C MET A 45 4.63 14.67 -14.79
N ASP A 46 4.58 15.04 -16.06
CA ASP A 46 4.28 16.41 -16.51
C ASP A 46 2.78 16.75 -16.44
N LEU A 47 1.90 15.79 -16.11
CA LEU A 47 0.48 16.04 -15.96
C LEU A 47 0.18 16.90 -14.71
N PRO A 48 -0.31 18.14 -14.87
CA PRO A 48 -0.40 19.12 -13.78
C PRO A 48 -1.55 18.85 -12.80
N ALA A 49 -2.55 18.04 -13.20
CA ALA A 49 -3.71 17.74 -12.37
C ALA A 49 -3.68 16.32 -11.79
N LEU A 50 -2.59 15.56 -12.00
CA LEU A 50 -2.54 14.14 -11.67
C LEU A 50 -2.42 13.92 -10.16
N ILE A 51 -3.45 13.33 -9.56
CA ILE A 51 -3.54 13.06 -8.12
C ILE A 51 -3.23 11.60 -7.81
N GLU A 52 -3.62 10.70 -8.72
CA GLU A 52 -3.44 9.25 -8.55
C GLU A 52 -2.82 8.63 -9.79
N CYS A 53 -1.79 7.82 -9.59
CA CYS A 53 -1.01 7.24 -10.66
C CYS A 53 -0.67 5.77 -10.37
N GLN A 54 -0.94 4.88 -11.33
CA GLN A 54 -0.48 3.51 -11.34
C GLN A 54 0.39 3.26 -12.57
N LEU A 55 1.65 2.91 -12.35
CA LEU A 55 2.60 2.63 -13.43
C LEU A 55 3.07 1.19 -13.36
N ILE A 56 3.04 0.51 -14.51
CA ILE A 56 3.55 -0.84 -14.68
C ILE A 56 4.71 -0.74 -15.67
N GLN A 57 5.94 -1.03 -15.25
CA GLN A 57 7.08 -0.96 -16.15
C GLN A 57 7.16 -2.25 -16.98
N ASP A 58 7.16 -2.13 -18.30
CA ASP A 58 7.20 -3.28 -19.22
C ASP A 58 8.65 -3.70 -19.53
N ASN A 59 9.61 -2.77 -19.47
CA ASN A 59 11.02 -2.99 -19.81
C ASN A 59 11.99 -2.28 -18.86
N GLY A 60 13.20 -2.81 -18.68
CA GLY A 60 14.25 -2.19 -17.88
C GLY A 60 14.58 -0.76 -18.34
N LEU A 61 14.31 0.24 -17.49
CA LEU A 61 14.62 1.64 -17.77
C LEU A 61 16.11 1.90 -17.60
N SER A 62 16.67 2.76 -18.46
CA SER A 62 18.08 3.14 -18.37
C SER A 62 18.34 3.96 -17.10
N THR A 63 19.39 3.59 -16.38
CA THR A 63 19.88 4.25 -15.17
C THR A 63 20.84 5.38 -15.56
N GLY A 64 20.32 6.59 -15.77
CA GLY A 64 21.17 7.75 -16.10
C GLY A 64 20.49 9.11 -16.11
N SER A 65 19.16 9.15 -16.13
CA SER A 65 18.40 10.39 -16.05
C SER A 65 18.20 10.86 -14.61
N PRO A 66 18.13 12.19 -14.39
CA PRO A 66 17.70 12.71 -13.11
C PRO A 66 16.25 12.25 -12.80
N PRO A 67 15.91 11.99 -11.54
CA PRO A 67 14.55 11.63 -11.14
C PRO A 67 13.54 12.70 -11.56
N LEU A 68 12.44 12.27 -12.16
CA LEU A 68 11.33 13.10 -12.58
C LEU A 68 10.47 13.47 -11.36
N ARG A 69 10.08 14.74 -11.26
CA ARG A 69 9.34 15.26 -10.11
C ARG A 69 7.88 15.52 -10.48
N ASN A 70 6.96 15.12 -9.60
CA ASN A 70 5.57 15.56 -9.66
C ASN A 70 5.08 15.95 -8.25
N ASP A 71 4.60 17.18 -8.11
CA ASP A 71 4.19 17.77 -6.84
C ASP A 71 2.70 17.56 -6.50
N HIS A 72 1.94 16.87 -7.35
CA HIS A 72 0.49 16.71 -7.22
C HIS A 72 0.06 15.27 -6.89
N ILE A 73 0.86 14.27 -7.27
CA ILE A 73 0.54 12.86 -7.00
C ILE A 73 0.50 12.62 -5.49
N GLN A 74 -0.68 12.23 -5.00
CA GLN A 74 -0.93 11.86 -3.62
C GLN A 74 -1.02 10.35 -3.44
N ARG A 75 -1.35 9.61 -4.50
CA ARG A 75 -1.45 8.14 -4.47
C ARG A 75 -0.67 7.55 -5.63
N PHE A 76 0.30 6.71 -5.31
CA PHE A 76 1.13 6.03 -6.30
C PHE A 76 1.07 4.53 -6.10
N SER A 77 1.00 3.78 -7.19
CA SER A 77 1.13 2.34 -7.14
C SER A 77 1.91 1.75 -8.31
N THR A 78 2.61 0.65 -8.05
CA THR A 78 3.40 -0.02 -9.08
C THR A 78 3.61 -1.50 -8.75
N ASP A 79 3.77 -2.30 -9.80
CA ASP A 79 4.17 -3.71 -9.73
C ASP A 79 5.68 -3.86 -9.97
N THR A 80 6.36 -2.74 -10.28
CA THR A 80 7.75 -2.69 -10.72
C THR A 80 8.50 -1.64 -9.89
N PRO A 81 9.06 -2.02 -8.73
CA PRO A 81 9.59 -1.06 -7.76
C PRO A 81 10.79 -0.24 -8.26
N ASP A 82 11.51 -0.71 -9.29
CA ASP A 82 12.64 0.01 -9.89
C ASP A 82 12.23 1.39 -10.43
N ILE A 83 10.96 1.57 -10.78
CA ILE A 83 10.45 2.87 -11.23
C ILE A 83 10.63 3.97 -10.18
N LEU A 84 10.69 3.62 -8.88
CA LEU A 84 10.90 4.57 -7.79
C LEU A 84 12.27 5.25 -7.86
N GLN A 85 13.25 4.66 -8.55
CA GLN A 85 14.55 5.30 -8.80
C GLN A 85 14.40 6.57 -9.67
N HIS A 86 13.37 6.61 -10.52
CA HIS A 86 13.13 7.68 -11.47
C HIS A 86 12.10 8.72 -11.01
N LEU A 87 11.59 8.63 -9.77
CA LEU A 87 10.46 9.44 -9.31
C LEU A 87 10.74 10.24 -8.04
N THR A 88 10.31 11.48 -8.00
CA THR A 88 10.29 12.32 -6.79
C THR A 88 8.87 12.79 -6.58
N LEU A 89 8.21 12.32 -5.51
CA LEU A 89 6.78 12.52 -5.26
C LEU A 89 6.52 13.16 -3.87
N PRO A 90 6.73 14.47 -3.69
CA PRO A 90 6.70 15.10 -2.36
C PRO A 90 5.34 15.14 -1.70
N SER A 91 4.27 15.23 -2.50
CA SER A 91 2.89 15.24 -2.01
C SER A 91 2.33 13.84 -1.74
N LEU A 92 3.14 12.79 -1.89
CA LEU A 92 2.69 11.41 -1.76
C LEU A 92 2.18 11.13 -0.35
N LYS A 93 0.96 10.58 -0.28
CA LYS A 93 0.27 10.16 0.96
C LYS A 93 0.03 8.67 1.01
N GLU A 94 -0.07 8.01 -0.13
CA GLU A 94 -0.26 6.58 -0.23
C GLU A 94 0.66 5.96 -1.28
N LEU A 95 1.43 4.94 -0.86
CA LEU A 95 2.28 4.15 -1.73
C LEU A 95 1.81 2.69 -1.69
N ARG A 96 1.59 2.09 -2.87
CA ARG A 96 1.35 0.64 -2.98
C ARG A 96 2.33 -0.03 -3.92
N ILE A 97 2.98 -1.07 -3.42
CA ILE A 97 3.94 -1.85 -4.18
C ILE A 97 3.48 -3.29 -4.16
N PHE A 98 3.09 -3.81 -5.33
CA PHE A 98 2.44 -5.11 -5.45
C PHE A 98 3.42 -6.28 -5.72
N CYS A 99 4.72 -5.99 -5.80
CA CYS A 99 5.79 -6.97 -5.98
C CYS A 99 6.87 -6.77 -4.90
N GLU A 100 7.78 -7.74 -4.75
CA GLU A 100 8.89 -7.68 -3.82
C GLU A 100 9.74 -6.43 -4.08
N CYS A 101 9.97 -5.65 -3.03
CA CYS A 101 10.69 -4.39 -3.10
C CYS A 101 11.83 -4.37 -2.09
N GLN A 102 13.03 -4.06 -2.59
CA GLN A 102 14.23 -3.93 -1.76
C GLN A 102 14.29 -2.53 -1.14
N SER A 103 14.71 -2.44 0.12
CA SER A 103 14.89 -1.17 0.85
C SER A 103 15.80 -0.19 0.12
N LYS A 104 16.80 -0.71 -0.60
CA LYS A 104 17.76 0.08 -1.39
C LYS A 104 17.06 0.95 -2.45
N LEU A 105 15.82 0.64 -2.81
CA LEU A 105 14.98 1.46 -3.68
C LEU A 105 14.13 2.45 -2.90
N LEU A 106 13.58 2.02 -1.76
CA LEU A 106 12.67 2.82 -0.93
C LEU A 106 13.36 3.95 -0.18
N ILE A 107 14.52 3.70 0.43
CA ILE A 107 15.23 4.70 1.23
C ILE A 107 15.65 5.90 0.39
N PRO A 108 16.30 5.73 -0.79
CA PRO A 108 16.60 6.87 -1.66
C PRO A 108 15.33 7.57 -2.16
N PHE A 109 14.28 6.81 -2.48
CA PHE A 109 13.01 7.38 -2.89
C PHE A 109 12.37 8.26 -1.82
N PHE A 110 12.29 7.79 -0.57
CA PHE A 110 11.75 8.56 0.55
C PHE A 110 12.61 9.75 0.90
N THR A 111 13.93 9.60 0.88
CA THR A 111 14.87 10.71 1.12
C THR A 111 14.68 11.80 0.09
N ARG A 112 14.69 11.46 -1.21
CA ARG A 112 14.49 12.45 -2.29
C ARG A 112 13.10 13.06 -2.29
N SER A 113 12.07 12.25 -2.08
CA SER A 113 10.68 12.72 -2.12
C SER A 113 10.34 13.53 -0.87
N SER A 114 10.96 13.25 0.28
CA SER A 114 10.62 13.87 1.57
C SER A 114 9.11 13.85 1.84
N CYS A 115 8.45 12.77 1.41
CA CYS A 115 7.01 12.61 1.51
C CYS A 115 6.60 12.03 2.86
N ASN A 116 5.45 12.48 3.36
CA ASN A 116 4.86 11.98 4.60
C ASN A 116 3.69 11.04 4.28
N LEU A 117 3.97 9.74 4.25
CA LEU A 117 2.95 8.73 3.98
C LEU A 117 1.99 8.60 5.17
N THR A 118 0.72 8.44 4.82
CA THR A 118 -0.35 8.04 5.74
C THR A 118 -0.74 6.59 5.54
N ARG A 119 -0.53 6.05 4.33
CA ARG A 119 -0.76 4.65 3.99
C ARG A 119 0.37 4.05 3.18
N LEU A 120 0.75 2.83 3.53
CA LEU A 120 1.78 2.06 2.85
C LEU A 120 1.27 0.63 2.64
N HIS A 121 1.38 0.15 1.41
CA HIS A 121 1.20 -1.25 1.07
C HIS A 121 2.50 -1.75 0.46
N ILE A 122 3.09 -2.77 1.08
CA ILE A 122 4.25 -3.46 0.56
C ILE A 122 3.88 -4.94 0.46
N ALA A 123 4.04 -5.50 -0.73
CA ALA A 123 4.09 -6.94 -0.91
C ALA A 123 5.51 -7.41 -0.56
N HIS A 124 5.61 -8.45 0.28
CA HIS A 124 6.86 -9.14 0.70
C HIS A 124 8.15 -8.29 0.67
N SER A 125 8.61 -7.78 1.82
CA SER A 125 9.98 -7.25 1.96
C SER A 125 10.85 -8.17 2.80
N SER A 126 12.18 -8.07 2.65
CA SER A 126 13.12 -8.82 3.49
C SER A 126 13.19 -8.23 4.91
N LEU A 127 13.64 -9.05 5.88
CA LEU A 127 13.50 -8.82 7.34
C LEU A 127 14.30 -7.62 7.86
N GLU A 128 15.52 -7.39 7.35
CA GLU A 128 16.41 -6.30 7.82
C GLU A 128 15.94 -4.91 7.33
N GLU A 129 15.10 -4.89 6.31
CA GLU A 129 14.74 -3.70 5.54
C GLU A 129 13.56 -2.93 6.15
N ALA A 130 12.75 -3.62 6.95
CA ALA A 130 11.53 -3.15 7.57
C ALA A 130 11.75 -2.05 8.62
N LEU A 131 12.75 -2.22 9.50
CA LEU A 131 13.07 -1.27 10.57
C LEU A 131 13.50 0.10 10.00
N ILE A 132 14.27 0.09 8.92
CA ILE A 132 14.80 1.31 8.30
C ILE A 132 13.66 2.19 7.76
N LEU A 133 12.61 1.60 7.19
CA LEU A 133 11.49 2.36 6.62
C LEU A 133 10.73 3.18 7.69
N SER A 134 10.70 2.72 8.94
CA SER A 134 9.99 3.40 10.02
C SER A 134 10.60 4.75 10.39
N GLU A 135 11.91 4.91 10.24
CA GLU A 135 12.63 6.16 10.50
C GLU A 135 12.22 7.28 9.54
N TYR A 136 11.85 6.92 8.31
CA TYR A 136 11.45 7.86 7.27
C TYR A 136 9.94 8.14 7.26
N GLN A 137 9.13 7.31 7.93
CA GLN A 137 7.67 7.33 7.79
C GLN A 137 6.95 7.33 9.15
N ALA A 138 7.38 8.21 10.06
CA ALA A 138 6.78 8.35 11.39
C ALA A 138 5.28 8.70 11.36
N THR A 139 4.79 9.34 10.29
CA THR A 139 3.37 9.70 10.11
C THR A 139 2.48 8.55 9.65
N LEU A 140 3.03 7.36 9.45
CA LEU A 140 2.30 6.24 8.88
C LEU A 140 1.15 5.82 9.82
N GLU A 141 -0.07 5.84 9.29
CA GLU A 141 -1.28 5.53 10.05
C GLU A 141 -1.87 4.17 9.70
N LYS A 142 -1.65 3.73 8.45
CA LYS A 142 -2.24 2.53 7.84
C LYS A 142 -1.14 1.72 7.15
N LEU A 143 -0.98 0.48 7.58
CA LEU A 143 -0.05 -0.46 6.97
C LEU A 143 -0.82 -1.65 6.40
N ILE A 144 -0.53 -1.98 5.14
CA ILE A 144 -1.03 -3.18 4.46
C ILE A 144 0.18 -4.07 4.18
N ILE A 145 0.14 -5.30 4.67
CA ILE A 145 1.16 -6.34 4.46
C ILE A 145 0.50 -7.61 3.94
N ASP A 146 1.27 -8.45 3.29
CA ASP A 146 0.82 -9.78 2.87
C ASP A 146 0.85 -10.77 4.04
N ALA A 147 -0.06 -11.74 4.02
CA ALA A 147 0.04 -12.89 4.92
C ALA A 147 1.31 -13.69 4.61
N GLY A 148 1.90 -14.31 5.64
CA GLY A 148 3.22 -14.92 5.54
C GLY A 148 4.38 -13.93 5.68
N TRP A 149 4.11 -12.66 5.99
CA TRP A 149 5.15 -11.68 6.28
C TRP A 149 5.97 -12.10 7.51
N THR A 150 7.29 -12.23 7.33
CA THR A 150 8.19 -12.83 8.33
C THR A 150 8.50 -11.88 9.48
N ASP A 151 8.54 -10.56 9.23
CA ASP A 151 8.79 -9.52 10.23
C ASP A 151 7.54 -8.70 10.59
N ILE A 152 6.58 -9.33 11.24
CA ILE A 152 5.41 -8.60 11.75
C ILE A 152 5.78 -7.60 12.86
N GLY A 153 6.98 -7.71 13.44
CA GLY A 153 7.47 -6.81 14.49
C GLY A 153 7.59 -5.36 14.04
N ILE A 154 7.70 -5.12 12.73
CA ILE A 154 7.72 -3.78 12.13
C ILE A 154 6.55 -2.89 12.59
N ILE A 155 5.39 -3.45 12.93
CA ILE A 155 4.23 -2.66 13.37
C ILE A 155 4.50 -1.92 14.68
N ASP A 156 5.45 -2.41 15.49
CA ASP A 156 5.87 -1.78 16.74
C ASP A 156 6.69 -0.51 16.53
N SER A 157 7.33 -0.38 15.36
CA SER A 157 8.19 0.74 14.98
C SER A 157 7.43 1.96 14.46
N TYR A 158 6.14 1.83 14.13
CA TYR A 158 5.33 2.94 13.64
C TYR A 158 4.48 3.57 14.76
N PRO A 159 4.87 4.74 15.31
CA PRO A 159 4.20 5.30 16.49
C PRO A 159 2.74 5.68 16.21
N ASN A 160 2.42 6.15 15.00
CA ASN A 160 1.09 6.61 14.62
C ASN A 160 0.20 5.54 13.99
N LEU A 161 0.68 4.30 13.86
CA LEU A 161 -0.06 3.22 13.25
C LEU A 161 -1.29 2.86 14.09
N TYR A 162 -2.47 3.02 13.48
CA TYR A 162 -3.75 2.68 14.12
C TYR A 162 -4.51 1.57 13.38
N GLN A 163 -4.19 1.34 12.10
CA GLN A 163 -4.82 0.30 11.30
C GLN A 163 -3.78 -0.61 10.64
N LEU A 164 -3.89 -1.91 10.92
CA LEU A 164 -3.16 -2.96 10.24
C LEU A 164 -4.10 -3.70 9.28
N THR A 165 -3.65 -3.96 8.07
CA THR A 165 -4.34 -4.80 7.10
C THR A 165 -3.43 -5.94 6.68
N ILE A 166 -3.95 -7.16 6.74
CA ILE A 166 -3.27 -8.37 6.27
C ILE A 166 -3.96 -8.82 4.99
N ARG A 167 -3.23 -8.87 3.88
CA ARG A 167 -3.71 -9.30 2.58
C ARG A 167 -3.42 -10.78 2.37
N LEU A 168 -4.47 -11.58 2.15
CA LEU A 168 -4.31 -12.99 1.85
C LEU A 168 -3.96 -13.18 0.37
N ALA A 169 -3.06 -14.12 0.05
CA ALA A 169 -2.84 -14.55 -1.32
C ALA A 169 -4.00 -15.44 -1.82
N GLU A 170 -4.25 -15.51 -3.13
CA GLU A 170 -5.34 -16.34 -3.69
C GLU A 170 -5.17 -17.84 -3.33
N ASN A 171 -3.93 -18.29 -3.17
CA ASN A 171 -3.55 -19.66 -2.83
C ASN A 171 -3.26 -19.87 -1.34
N TYR A 172 -3.60 -18.90 -0.47
CA TYR A 172 -3.33 -18.99 0.96
C TYR A 172 -4.26 -20.02 1.60
N ARG A 173 -3.74 -21.22 1.90
CA ARG A 173 -4.55 -22.37 2.34
C ARG A 173 -4.94 -22.30 3.81
N SER A 174 -3.98 -22.05 4.68
CA SER A 174 -4.18 -21.98 6.12
C SER A 174 -3.01 -21.22 6.76
N PRO A 175 -3.27 -20.32 7.72
CA PRO A 175 -2.19 -19.59 8.34
C PRO A 175 -1.33 -20.47 9.23
N PRO A 176 0.01 -20.43 9.09
CA PRO A 176 0.91 -21.05 10.04
C PRO A 176 0.63 -20.57 11.46
N GLN A 177 0.60 -21.49 12.44
CA GLN A 177 0.33 -21.13 13.83
C GLN A 177 1.36 -20.15 14.41
N ASP A 178 2.61 -20.21 13.93
CA ASP A 178 3.66 -19.27 14.32
C ASP A 178 3.33 -17.82 13.87
N GLU A 179 2.90 -17.64 12.62
CA GLU A 179 2.46 -16.34 12.08
C GLU A 179 1.32 -15.76 12.93
N ILE A 180 0.29 -16.57 13.19
CA ILE A 180 -0.88 -16.16 13.99
C ILE A 180 -0.49 -15.73 15.40
N LYS A 181 0.40 -16.49 16.06
CA LYS A 181 0.92 -16.16 17.39
C LYS A 181 1.70 -14.86 17.38
N LYS A 182 2.57 -14.65 16.39
CA LYS A 182 3.35 -13.42 16.25
C LYS A 182 2.44 -12.20 16.04
N ILE A 183 1.50 -12.27 15.09
CA ILE A 183 0.54 -11.18 14.83
C ILE A 183 -0.24 -10.83 16.10
N THR A 184 -0.80 -11.83 16.77
CA THR A 184 -1.59 -11.60 17.99
C THR A 184 -0.73 -10.98 19.10
N THR A 185 0.54 -11.41 19.21
CA THR A 185 1.50 -10.86 20.19
C THR A 185 1.79 -9.39 19.93
N HIS A 186 2.13 -9.01 18.69
CA HIS A 186 2.43 -7.61 18.37
C HIS A 186 1.17 -6.72 18.45
N LEU A 187 0.00 -7.21 18.02
CA LEU A 187 -1.26 -6.51 18.24
C LEU A 187 -1.56 -6.29 19.72
N ARG A 188 -1.29 -7.29 20.57
CA ARG A 188 -1.43 -7.15 22.03
C ARG A 188 -0.47 -6.09 22.58
N ASN A 189 0.76 -6.05 22.11
CA ASN A 189 1.74 -5.04 22.51
C ASN A 189 1.26 -3.63 22.12
N ARG A 190 0.77 -3.45 20.89
CA ARG A 190 0.26 -2.17 20.38
C ARG A 190 -1.04 -1.71 21.04
N THR A 191 -1.95 -2.62 21.36
CA THR A 191 -3.22 -2.29 22.02
C THR A 191 -3.03 -1.94 23.49
N ARG A 192 -2.07 -2.58 24.17
CA ARG A 192 -1.75 -2.33 25.59
C ARG A 192 -0.69 -1.25 25.81
N LYS A 193 -0.10 -0.69 24.74
CA LYS A 193 1.00 0.28 24.85
C LYS A 193 0.58 1.46 25.72
N LYS A 194 1.39 1.74 26.74
CA LYS A 194 1.29 2.92 27.61
C LYS A 194 2.37 3.91 27.12
N GLY A 195 1.98 5.11 26.71
CA GLY A 195 2.88 6.11 26.14
C GLY A 195 2.18 7.02 25.13
N ASN A 196 2.97 7.79 24.37
CA ASN A 196 2.47 8.73 23.35
C ASN A 196 2.12 8.04 22.01
N ASP A 197 2.54 6.78 21.83
CA ASP A 197 2.21 6.00 20.64
C ASP A 197 0.71 5.73 20.53
N ARG A 198 0.20 5.84 19.31
CA ARG A 198 -1.20 5.56 19.00
C ARG A 198 -1.46 4.05 19.08
N ARG A 199 -2.57 3.67 19.70
CA ARG A 199 -2.99 2.26 19.74
C ARG A 199 -3.45 1.79 18.36
N VAL A 200 -3.16 0.53 18.04
CA VAL A 200 -3.81 -0.15 16.90
C VAL A 200 -5.25 -0.47 17.31
N THR A 201 -6.21 0.14 16.63
CA THR A 201 -7.65 0.00 16.91
C THR A 201 -8.41 -0.66 15.76
N SER A 202 -7.76 -0.91 14.62
CA SER A 202 -8.38 -1.62 13.50
C SER A 202 -7.43 -2.66 12.94
N LEU A 203 -7.89 -3.92 12.92
CA LEU A 203 -7.30 -5.01 12.16
C LEU A 203 -8.23 -5.35 11.00
N ARG A 204 -7.69 -5.46 9.80
CA ARG A 204 -8.47 -5.87 8.64
C ARG A 204 -7.82 -7.01 7.90
N ILE A 205 -8.63 -7.94 7.40
CA ILE A 205 -8.19 -9.05 6.56
C ILE A 205 -8.73 -8.82 5.15
N SER A 206 -7.82 -8.59 4.20
CA SER A 206 -8.13 -8.33 2.79
C SER A 206 -8.04 -9.62 1.97
N CYS A 207 -9.09 -9.95 1.24
CA CYS A 207 -9.17 -11.16 0.41
C CYS A 207 -9.22 -10.79 -1.09
N PRO A 208 -8.41 -11.40 -1.97
CA PRO A 208 -8.25 -11.00 -3.39
C PRO A 208 -9.46 -11.30 -4.28
N GLY A 209 -10.50 -11.96 -3.76
CA GLY A 209 -11.73 -12.19 -4.49
C GLY A 209 -12.84 -12.82 -3.66
N ARG A 210 -14.04 -12.89 -4.23
CA ARG A 210 -15.24 -13.44 -3.56
C ARG A 210 -15.04 -14.90 -3.14
N ARG A 211 -14.28 -15.66 -3.92
CA ARG A 211 -13.99 -17.06 -3.64
C ARG A 211 -13.04 -17.24 -2.46
N SER A 212 -12.26 -16.25 -2.06
CA SER A 212 -11.30 -16.34 -0.95
C SER A 212 -11.81 -15.74 0.36
N ILE A 213 -13.03 -15.20 0.41
CA ILE A 213 -13.55 -14.57 1.64
C ILE A 213 -13.63 -15.56 2.83
N HIS A 214 -13.88 -16.84 2.54
CA HIS A 214 -13.88 -17.89 3.56
C HIS A 214 -12.50 -18.09 4.20
N GLN A 215 -11.42 -17.93 3.43
CA GLN A 215 -10.05 -17.96 3.96
C GLN A 215 -9.82 -16.79 4.93
N GLY A 216 -10.42 -15.63 4.65
CA GLY A 216 -10.43 -14.49 5.57
C GLY A 216 -11.09 -14.82 6.91
N PHE A 217 -12.24 -15.48 6.88
CA PHE A 217 -12.92 -15.94 8.11
C PHE A 217 -12.13 -17.02 8.85
N ASP A 218 -11.52 -17.97 8.15
CA ASP A 218 -10.67 -18.99 8.75
C ASP A 218 -9.42 -18.37 9.39
N TYR A 219 -8.85 -17.33 8.76
CA TYR A 219 -7.75 -16.54 9.32
C TYR A 219 -8.14 -15.84 10.62
N VAL A 220 -9.29 -15.16 10.63
CA VAL A 220 -9.83 -14.54 11.86
C VAL A 220 -10.11 -15.59 12.93
N ARG A 221 -10.66 -16.75 12.57
CA ARG A 221 -10.86 -17.85 13.52
C ARG A 221 -9.54 -18.30 14.14
N ALA A 222 -8.47 -18.43 13.35
CA ALA A 222 -7.15 -18.76 13.85
C ALA A 222 -6.61 -17.71 14.83
N LEU A 223 -6.79 -16.41 14.54
CA LEU A 223 -6.44 -15.33 15.45
C LEU A 223 -7.25 -15.39 16.76
N ARG A 224 -8.55 -15.68 16.70
CA ARG A 224 -9.42 -15.86 17.89
C ARG A 224 -8.96 -17.00 18.79
N MET A 225 -8.58 -18.14 18.20
CA MET A 225 -7.97 -19.25 18.95
C MET A 225 -6.66 -18.86 19.67
N ASN A 226 -6.02 -17.75 19.29
CA ASN A 226 -4.82 -17.22 19.92
C ASN A 226 -5.07 -15.96 20.78
N GLY A 227 -6.34 -15.61 21.03
CA GLY A 227 -6.74 -14.56 21.96
C GLY A 227 -7.05 -13.21 21.32
N LEU A 228 -7.44 -13.19 20.04
CA LEU A 228 -7.99 -11.99 19.39
C LEU A 228 -9.26 -11.47 20.09
N ASP A 229 -10.12 -12.35 20.62
CA ASP A 229 -11.38 -11.97 21.29
C ASP A 229 -11.13 -11.03 22.50
N ALA A 230 -10.02 -11.24 23.22
CA ALA A 230 -9.60 -10.39 24.32
C ALA A 230 -9.12 -9.00 23.83
N LEU A 231 -8.60 -8.91 22.60
CA LEU A 231 -8.23 -7.63 21.98
C LEU A 231 -9.47 -6.91 21.43
N GLU A 232 -10.43 -7.64 20.86
CA GLU A 232 -11.73 -7.10 20.43
C GLU A 232 -12.48 -6.47 21.63
N SER A 233 -12.52 -7.18 22.75
CA SER A 233 -13.05 -6.67 24.02
C SER A 233 -12.32 -5.42 24.53
N GLY A 234 -11.05 -5.24 24.14
CA GLY A 234 -10.23 -4.06 24.43
C GLY A 234 -10.38 -2.90 23.44
N GLY A 235 -11.32 -2.99 22.48
CA GLY A 235 -11.61 -1.95 21.50
C GLY A 235 -10.94 -2.12 20.13
N LEU A 236 -10.30 -3.26 19.86
CA LEU A 236 -9.81 -3.59 18.52
C LEU A 236 -10.98 -3.97 17.60
N GLN A 237 -11.20 -3.22 16.52
CA GLN A 237 -12.18 -3.58 15.51
C GLN A 237 -11.57 -4.53 14.48
N VAL A 238 -12.24 -5.66 14.20
CA VAL A 238 -11.79 -6.66 13.24
C VAL A 238 -12.78 -6.72 12.08
N ALA A 239 -12.28 -6.62 10.86
CA ALA A 239 -13.12 -6.72 9.66
C ALA A 239 -12.48 -7.62 8.59
N VAL A 240 -13.30 -8.37 7.87
CA VAL A 240 -12.89 -9.12 6.67
C VAL A 240 -13.52 -8.44 5.47
N TYR A 241 -12.71 -8.11 4.46
CA TYR A 241 -13.24 -7.46 3.26
C TYR A 241 -12.64 -8.04 1.98
N GLN A 242 -13.38 -7.86 0.89
CA GLN A 242 -12.94 -8.23 -0.44
C GLN A 242 -12.18 -7.07 -1.08
N GLU A 243 -10.98 -7.34 -1.58
CA GLU A 243 -10.17 -6.38 -2.29
C GLU A 243 -10.76 -6.08 -3.67
N ALA A 244 -10.84 -4.79 -4.01
CA ALA A 244 -11.10 -4.38 -5.38
C ALA A 244 -9.79 -4.51 -6.16
N ARG A 245 -9.77 -5.36 -7.21
CA ARG A 245 -8.58 -5.67 -8.03
C ARG A 245 -7.86 -4.45 -8.63
N THR A 246 -8.53 -3.30 -8.71
CA THR A 246 -7.94 -2.02 -9.09
C THR A 246 -8.60 -0.89 -8.30
N TRP A 247 -7.84 0.16 -8.00
CA TRP A 247 -8.36 1.39 -7.37
C TRP A 247 -9.53 2.01 -8.14
N LEU A 248 -9.48 1.88 -9.47
CA LEU A 248 -10.47 2.40 -10.40
C LEU A 248 -11.83 1.67 -10.31
N ASN A 249 -11.87 0.47 -9.72
CA ASN A 249 -13.07 -0.36 -9.53
C ASN A 249 -13.52 -0.50 -8.06
N SER A 250 -13.16 0.44 -7.18
CA SER A 250 -13.43 0.36 -5.74
C SER A 250 -14.92 0.53 -5.35
N LYS A 251 -15.77 -0.42 -5.71
CA LYS A 251 -16.90 -0.81 -4.85
C LYS A 251 -16.36 -1.83 -3.84
N LEU A 252 -15.85 -1.34 -2.71
CA LEU A 252 -15.55 -2.20 -1.57
C LEU A 252 -16.87 -2.68 -0.96
N SER A 253 -17.15 -3.99 -1.05
CA SER A 253 -18.19 -4.61 -0.21
C SER A 253 -17.55 -4.95 1.13
N VAL A 254 -17.86 -4.15 2.15
CA VAL A 254 -17.46 -4.44 3.53
C VAL A 254 -18.44 -5.46 4.09
N HIS A 255 -17.94 -6.58 4.60
CA HIS A 255 -18.70 -7.51 5.40
C HIS A 255 -18.26 -7.33 6.86
N GLU A 256 -19.05 -6.61 7.64
CA GLU A 256 -18.84 -6.53 9.09
C GLU A 256 -19.21 -7.88 9.70
N LEU A 257 -18.32 -8.40 10.56
CA LEU A 257 -18.64 -9.53 11.41
C LEU A 257 -19.30 -8.95 12.66
N CYS A 258 -20.57 -9.27 12.86
CA CYS A 258 -21.28 -9.02 14.12
C CYS A 258 -20.65 -9.84 15.26
#